data_AF-D3AVD1-F1
#
_entry.id   AF-D3AVD1-F1
#
_cell.length_a   1.000
_cell.length_b   1.000
_cell.length_c   1.000
_cell.angle_alpha   90.00
_cell.angle_beta   90.00
_cell.angle_gamma   90.00
#
_symmetry.space_group_name_H-M   'P 1'
#
loop_
_entity.id
_entity.type
_entity.pdbx_description
1 polymer ?
#
loop_
_entity_poly.entity_id
_entity_poly.type
_entity_poly.pdbx_seq_one_letter_code
_entity_poly.pdbx_strand_id
1 'polypeptide(L)'
;AEIDTFKPVPFYTVALELPGLTVSGERMADKAAAEQLKEACQGAAATIKKVECKEKSEKPPALYDLTTLQRDANRLLGFTAQQTLDYLQSLYEKKLCTYPRTDNRYLTGDMVDSLPVLVNLVANAMPFRKGIAITCDPQTVINDKKVTDHHAVIPTRNLKDADLSALPAGEKAVLELVALRLLCAVAQPHIYSETVVI
;
A
#
# COMPACT_ATOMS: atom_id res chain seq x y z
N ALA A 1 -0.56 22.94 17.73
CA ALA A 1 -0.67 22.55 19.15
C ALA A 1 0.39 21.51 19.53
N GLU A 2 0.32 20.26 19.06
CA GLU A 2 1.32 19.23 19.42
C GLU A 2 2.73 19.53 18.88
N ILE A 3 2.84 19.99 17.62
CA ILE A 3 4.13 20.37 17.02
C ILE A 3 4.76 21.56 17.76
N ASP A 4 3.96 22.56 18.13
CA ASP A 4 4.45 23.79 18.80
C ASP A 4 5.00 23.51 20.21
N THR A 5 4.50 22.45 20.85
CA THR A 5 4.97 22.00 22.17
C THR A 5 6.09 20.96 22.08
N PHE A 6 6.41 20.45 20.89
CA PHE A 6 7.43 19.41 20.72
C PHE A 6 8.83 19.99 20.93
N LYS A 7 9.51 19.48 21.96
CA LYS A 7 10.93 19.78 22.21
C LYS A 7 11.75 18.53 21.86
N PRO A 8 12.52 18.52 20.76
CA PRO A 8 13.34 17.37 20.41
C PRO A 8 14.39 17.15 21.51
N VAL A 9 14.47 15.92 22.00
CA VAL A 9 15.50 15.49 22.96
C VAL A 9 16.39 14.47 22.26
N PRO A 10 17.73 14.65 22.29
CA PRO A 10 18.63 13.65 21.72
C PRO A 10 18.51 12.32 22.46
N PHE A 11 18.73 11.24 21.73
CA PHE A 11 18.87 9.90 22.29
C PHE A 11 19.97 9.17 21.52
N TYR A 12 20.52 8.14 22.16
CA TYR A 12 21.65 7.37 21.67
C TYR A 12 21.28 5.89 21.67
N THR A 13 21.82 5.14 20.74
CA THR A 13 21.69 3.67 20.68
C THR A 13 23.07 3.11 20.39
N VAL A 14 23.47 2.05 21.10
CA VAL A 14 24.69 1.32 20.79
C VAL A 14 24.33 0.21 19.81
N ALA A 15 25.03 0.15 18.66
CA ALA A 15 24.79 -0.86 17.64
C ALA A 15 26.02 -1.77 17.49
N LEU A 16 25.77 -3.07 17.36
CA LEU A 16 26.72 -4.07 16.94
C LEU A 16 26.56 -4.28 15.43
N GLU A 17 27.62 -3.99 14.67
CA GLU A 17 27.67 -4.20 13.22
C GLU A 17 28.38 -5.51 12.91
N LEU A 18 27.66 -6.44 12.28
CA LEU A 18 28.16 -7.70 11.77
C LEU A 18 27.94 -7.75 10.24
N PRO A 19 28.71 -8.57 9.49
CA PRO A 19 28.44 -8.78 8.08
C PRO A 19 27.00 -9.24 7.83
N GLY A 20 26.17 -8.38 7.24
CA GLY A 20 24.77 -8.67 6.92
C GLY A 20 23.77 -8.57 8.09
N LEU A 21 24.19 -8.12 9.27
CA LEU A 21 23.30 -7.96 10.44
C LEU A 21 23.75 -6.77 11.30
N THR A 22 22.82 -5.85 11.59
CA THR A 22 23.02 -4.80 12.58
C THR A 22 22.07 -5.04 13.74
N VAL A 23 22.60 -5.15 14.96
CA VAL A 23 21.82 -5.30 16.19
C VAL A 23 21.94 -4.01 16.99
N SER A 24 20.83 -3.30 17.18
CA SER A 24 20.79 -2.09 18.00
C SER A 24 20.29 -2.41 19.41
N GLY A 25 20.98 -1.89 20.42
CA GLY A 25 20.51 -1.87 21.80
C GLY A 25 19.37 -0.87 22.02
N GLU A 26 18.96 -0.76 23.28
CA GLU A 26 17.88 0.14 23.70
C GLU A 26 18.25 1.64 23.53
N ARG A 27 17.22 2.49 23.49
CA ARG A 27 17.40 3.95 23.45
C ARG A 27 17.91 4.44 24.81
N MET A 28 19.00 5.20 24.80
CA MET A 28 19.64 5.79 25.96
C MET A 28 19.56 7.32 25.89
N ALA A 29 19.29 7.98 27.00
CA ALA A 29 19.23 9.45 27.06
C ALA A 29 20.63 10.10 27.21
N ASP A 30 21.55 9.41 27.87
CA ASP A 30 22.90 9.90 28.17
C ASP A 30 23.92 9.35 27.15
N LYS A 31 24.65 10.28 26.50
CA LYS A 31 25.71 9.95 25.55
C LYS A 31 26.88 9.24 26.23
N ALA A 32 27.27 9.70 27.42
CA ALA A 32 28.43 9.15 28.12
C ALA A 32 28.17 7.69 28.52
N ALA A 33 26.96 7.38 28.98
CA ALA A 33 26.55 6.01 29.27
C ALA A 33 26.56 5.12 28.00
N ALA A 34 26.11 5.65 26.85
CA ALA A 34 26.15 4.92 25.59
C ALA A 34 27.60 4.67 25.09
N GLU A 35 28.49 5.65 25.26
CA GLU A 35 29.92 5.53 24.94
C GLU A 35 30.62 4.49 25.83
N GLN A 36 30.35 4.51 27.14
CA GLN A 36 30.85 3.50 28.08
C GLN A 36 30.37 2.09 27.74
N LEU A 37 29.10 1.94 27.36
CA LEU A 37 28.56 0.64 26.94
C LEU A 37 29.25 0.15 25.65
N LYS A 38 29.45 1.04 24.67
CA LYS A 38 30.19 0.72 23.44
C LYS A 38 31.60 0.24 23.78
N GLU A 39 32.35 0.97 24.60
CA GLU A 39 33.71 0.62 25.00
C GLU A 39 33.77 -0.72 25.74
N ALA A 40 32.84 -0.97 26.67
CA ALA A 40 32.75 -2.22 27.41
C ALA A 40 32.48 -3.44 26.52
N CYS A 41 31.78 -3.25 25.38
CA CYS A 41 31.48 -4.31 24.43
C CYS A 41 32.51 -4.43 23.29
N GLN A 42 33.41 -3.45 23.11
CA GLN A 42 34.35 -3.41 22.00
C GLN A 42 35.31 -4.60 22.05
N GLY A 43 35.33 -5.42 21.01
CA GLY A 43 36.20 -6.61 20.92
C GLY A 43 35.75 -7.81 21.76
N ALA A 44 34.63 -7.70 22.49
CA ALA A 44 34.03 -8.82 23.19
C ALA A 44 33.34 -9.80 22.20
N ALA A 45 33.25 -11.07 22.58
CA ALA A 45 32.51 -12.06 21.82
C ALA A 45 31.00 -11.85 22.01
N ALA A 46 30.25 -11.76 20.92
CA ALA A 46 28.79 -11.83 20.94
C ALA A 46 28.33 -13.28 20.85
N THR A 47 27.35 -13.66 21.68
CA THR A 47 26.74 -15.00 21.65
C THR A 47 25.28 -14.87 21.23
N ILE A 48 24.92 -15.51 20.12
CA ILE A 48 23.52 -15.64 19.69
C ILE A 48 22.83 -16.60 20.66
N LYS A 49 21.83 -16.12 21.38
CA LYS A 49 21.02 -16.92 22.31
C LYS A 49 19.90 -17.65 21.60
N LYS A 50 19.31 -17.03 20.57
CA LYS A 50 18.17 -17.60 19.85
C LYS A 50 18.14 -17.09 18.41
N VAL A 51 17.84 -18.00 17.49
CA VAL A 51 17.44 -17.67 16.11
C VAL A 51 16.06 -18.26 15.89
N GLU A 52 15.10 -17.43 15.51
CA GLU A 52 13.75 -17.86 15.19
C GLU A 52 13.37 -17.34 13.81
N CYS A 53 13.11 -18.26 12.89
CA CYS A 53 12.56 -17.96 11.57
C CYS A 53 11.09 -18.33 11.55
N LYS A 54 10.23 -17.37 11.20
CA LYS A 54 8.78 -17.56 11.07
C LYS A 54 8.33 -17.13 9.70
N GLU A 55 7.50 -17.95 9.08
CA GLU A 55 6.72 -17.51 7.92
C GLU A 55 5.62 -16.54 8.39
N LYS A 56 5.52 -15.40 7.73
CA LYS A 56 4.50 -14.38 7.93
C LYS A 56 3.81 -14.09 6.61
N SER A 57 2.59 -13.57 6.70
CA SER A 57 1.81 -13.16 5.54
C SER A 57 1.27 -11.74 5.72
N GLU A 58 1.41 -10.90 4.70
CA GLU A 58 0.73 -9.61 4.61
C GLU A 58 -0.46 -9.72 3.65
N LYS A 59 -1.64 -9.30 4.13
CA LYS A 59 -2.85 -9.32 3.31
C LYS A 59 -2.79 -8.23 2.25
N PRO A 60 -3.41 -8.45 1.08
CA PRO A 60 -3.51 -7.39 0.08
C PRO A 60 -4.31 -6.20 0.63
N PRO A 61 -4.03 -4.98 0.12
CA PRO A 61 -4.76 -3.80 0.55
C PRO A 61 -6.23 -3.87 0.09
N ALA A 62 -7.14 -3.28 0.87
CA ALA A 62 -8.52 -3.10 0.43
C ALA A 62 -8.61 -2.16 -0.79
N LEU A 63 -9.70 -2.26 -1.55
CA LEU A 63 -10.01 -1.33 -2.64
C LEU A 63 -10.10 0.12 -2.14
N TYR A 64 -10.05 1.07 -3.08
CA TYR A 64 -10.15 2.47 -2.74
C TYR A 64 -11.58 2.88 -2.39
N ASP A 65 -11.67 3.60 -1.28
CA ASP A 65 -12.67 4.67 -1.10
C ASP A 65 -12.05 6.01 -1.53
N LEU A 66 -12.82 7.10 -1.53
CA LEU A 66 -12.29 8.41 -1.91
C LEU A 66 -11.14 8.87 -1.01
N THR A 67 -11.23 8.64 0.30
CA THR A 67 -10.26 9.12 1.29
C THR A 67 -8.90 8.46 1.11
N THR A 68 -8.88 7.13 0.93
CA THR A 68 -7.68 6.33 0.75
C THR A 68 -7.03 6.60 -0.60
N LEU A 69 -7.83 6.80 -1.66
CA LEU A 69 -7.31 7.25 -2.95
C LEU A 69 -6.67 8.65 -2.84
N GLN A 70 -7.32 9.60 -2.16
CA GLN A 70 -6.76 10.94 -1.96
C GLN A 70 -5.45 10.91 -1.17
N ARG A 71 -5.33 10.05 -0.15
CA ARG A 71 -4.08 9.85 0.60
C ARG A 71 -2.95 9.32 -0.28
N ASP A 72 -3.22 8.29 -1.09
CA ASP A 72 -2.19 7.71 -1.94
C ASP A 72 -1.84 8.62 -3.14
N ALA A 73 -2.82 9.29 -3.74
CA ALA A 73 -2.59 10.29 -4.77
C ALA A 73 -1.75 11.47 -4.25
N ASN A 74 -1.98 11.90 -3.01
CA ASN A 74 -1.14 12.92 -2.38
C ASN A 74 0.29 12.42 -2.16
N ARG A 75 0.44 11.25 -1.52
CA ARG A 75 1.74 10.67 -1.19
C ARG A 75 2.59 10.33 -2.41
N LEU A 76 1.97 9.82 -3.47
CA LEU A 76 2.67 9.31 -4.65
C LEU A 76 2.75 10.29 -5.81
N LEU A 77 1.75 11.16 -5.97
CA LEU A 77 1.63 12.06 -7.12
C LEU A 77 1.64 13.55 -6.74
N GLY A 78 1.63 13.87 -5.44
CA GLY A 78 1.58 15.26 -4.95
C GLY A 78 0.23 15.95 -5.17
N PHE A 79 -0.83 15.21 -5.54
CA PHE A 79 -2.14 15.80 -5.78
C PHE A 79 -2.81 16.22 -4.47
N THR A 80 -3.49 17.35 -4.49
CA THR A 80 -4.41 17.72 -3.41
C THR A 80 -5.63 16.79 -3.41
N ALA A 81 -6.37 16.78 -2.30
CA ALA A 81 -7.62 16.05 -2.20
C ALA A 81 -8.64 16.48 -3.28
N GLN A 82 -8.72 17.80 -3.54
CA GLN A 82 -9.61 18.36 -4.56
C GLN A 82 -9.22 17.94 -5.97
N GLN A 83 -7.94 18.07 -6.34
CA GLN A 83 -7.46 17.62 -7.66
C GLN A 83 -7.75 16.14 -7.91
N THR A 84 -7.53 15.29 -6.89
CA THR A 84 -7.82 13.86 -7.00
C THR A 84 -9.31 13.60 -7.23
N LEU A 85 -10.19 14.32 -6.52
CA LEU A 85 -11.63 14.22 -6.72
C LEU A 85 -12.04 14.70 -8.11
N ASP A 86 -11.49 15.81 -8.59
CA ASP A 86 -11.80 16.36 -9.91
C ASP A 86 -11.41 15.39 -11.03
N TYR A 87 -10.22 14.79 -10.94
CA TYR A 87 -9.78 13.77 -11.90
C TYR A 87 -10.63 12.50 -11.84
N LEU A 88 -10.96 12.01 -10.63
CA LEU A 88 -11.82 10.84 -10.49
C LEU A 88 -13.25 11.11 -10.98
N GLN A 89 -13.78 12.31 -10.74
CA GLN A 89 -15.07 12.76 -11.25
C GLN A 89 -15.09 12.77 -12.78
N SER A 90 -14.05 13.33 -13.42
CA SER A 90 -13.89 13.28 -14.89
C SER A 90 -13.84 11.84 -15.42
N LEU A 91 -13.09 10.95 -14.75
CA LEU A 91 -13.03 9.53 -15.13
C LEU A 91 -14.39 8.83 -14.98
N TYR A 92 -15.17 9.16 -13.94
CA TYR A 92 -16.52 8.63 -13.75
C TYR A 92 -17.49 9.13 -14.84
N GLU A 93 -17.43 10.40 -15.22
CA GLU A 93 -18.25 10.97 -16.30
C GLU A 93 -17.90 10.37 -17.67
N LYS A 94 -16.61 10.07 -17.88
CA LYS A 94 -16.12 9.27 -19.02
C LYS A 94 -16.44 7.77 -18.89
N LYS A 95 -17.08 7.37 -17.80
CA LYS A 95 -17.47 5.99 -17.45
C LYS A 95 -16.28 5.03 -17.34
N LEU A 96 -15.08 5.51 -17.03
CA LEU A 96 -13.86 4.71 -16.88
C LEU A 96 -13.65 4.22 -15.45
N CYS A 97 -14.18 4.93 -14.45
CA CYS A 97 -14.24 4.51 -13.05
C CYS A 97 -15.68 4.48 -12.54
N THR A 98 -15.89 3.76 -11.44
CA THR A 98 -17.16 3.77 -10.69
C THR A 98 -17.30 5.02 -9.81
N TYR A 99 -18.44 5.12 -9.10
CA TYR A 99 -18.86 6.35 -8.43
C TYR A 99 -17.76 6.95 -7.52
N PRO A 100 -17.42 8.24 -7.67
CA PRO A 100 -16.19 8.81 -7.12
C PRO A 100 -16.29 9.23 -5.64
N ARG A 101 -17.50 9.30 -5.07
CA ARG A 101 -17.75 9.81 -3.71
C ARG A 101 -18.24 8.70 -2.78
N THR A 102 -17.54 7.58 -2.80
CA THR A 102 -17.82 6.42 -1.96
C THR A 102 -16.86 6.39 -0.76
N ASP A 103 -17.38 6.01 0.40
CA ASP A 103 -16.61 5.63 1.60
C ASP A 103 -16.43 4.10 1.70
N ASN A 104 -16.93 3.36 0.71
CA ASN A 104 -16.87 1.91 0.67
C ASN A 104 -15.59 1.38 0.05
N ARG A 105 -15.14 0.22 0.52
CA ARG A 105 -13.95 -0.49 0.02
C ARG A 105 -14.22 -1.93 -0.39
N TYR A 106 -15.49 -2.29 -0.55
CA TYR A 106 -15.97 -3.62 -0.93
C TYR A 106 -16.82 -3.55 -2.20
N LEU A 107 -16.98 -4.70 -2.84
CA LEU A 107 -17.87 -4.95 -3.97
C LEU A 107 -19.02 -5.88 -3.53
N THR A 108 -20.07 -5.94 -4.34
CA THR A 108 -21.25 -6.79 -4.16
C THR A 108 -21.08 -8.16 -4.82
N GLY A 109 -21.77 -9.17 -4.31
CA GLY A 109 -21.64 -10.57 -4.72
C GLY A 109 -22.01 -10.84 -6.18
N ASP A 110 -22.83 -10.00 -6.79
CA ASP A 110 -23.14 -10.06 -8.23
C ASP A 110 -21.92 -9.82 -9.13
N MET A 111 -20.85 -9.23 -8.61
CA MET A 111 -19.61 -8.99 -9.34
C MET A 111 -18.65 -10.17 -9.35
N VAL A 112 -18.86 -11.21 -8.53
CA VAL A 112 -17.90 -12.33 -8.32
C VAL A 112 -17.44 -12.95 -9.64
N ASP A 113 -18.38 -13.40 -10.48
CA ASP A 113 -18.07 -14.11 -11.74
C ASP A 113 -17.46 -13.18 -12.80
N SER A 114 -17.75 -11.88 -12.64
CA SER A 114 -17.41 -10.81 -13.56
C SER A 114 -16.02 -10.23 -13.29
N LEU A 115 -15.52 -10.35 -12.06
CA LEU A 115 -14.33 -9.68 -11.58
C LEU A 115 -13.02 -10.20 -12.23
N PRO A 116 -12.79 -11.51 -12.42
CA PRO A 116 -11.59 -11.99 -13.09
C PRO A 116 -11.43 -11.45 -14.52
N VAL A 117 -12.56 -11.30 -15.24
CA VAL A 117 -12.59 -10.73 -16.59
C VAL A 117 -12.21 -9.25 -16.56
N LEU A 118 -12.77 -8.49 -15.62
CA LEU A 118 -12.44 -7.07 -15.43
C LEU A 118 -10.96 -6.89 -15.04
N VAL A 119 -10.45 -7.70 -14.12
CA VAL A 119 -9.05 -7.67 -13.67
C VAL A 119 -8.09 -7.92 -14.83
N ASN A 120 -8.38 -8.91 -15.67
CA ASN A 120 -7.57 -9.15 -16.87
C ASN A 120 -7.66 -8.00 -17.87
N LEU A 121 -8.85 -7.45 -18.11
CA LEU A 121 -9.02 -6.28 -18.98
C LEU A 121 -8.19 -5.09 -18.49
N VAL A 122 -8.32 -4.73 -17.22
CA VAL A 122 -7.60 -3.63 -16.57
C VAL A 122 -6.11 -3.86 -16.66
N ALA A 123 -5.64 -5.08 -16.34
CA ALA A 123 -4.24 -5.42 -16.44
C ALA A 123 -3.68 -5.27 -17.87
N ASN A 124 -4.44 -5.62 -18.91
CA ASN A 124 -4.00 -5.44 -20.31
C ASN A 124 -4.00 -3.97 -20.76
N ALA A 125 -4.86 -3.13 -20.18
CA ALA A 125 -4.98 -1.73 -20.55
C ALA A 125 -3.88 -0.82 -19.96
N MET A 126 -3.11 -1.32 -18.98
CA MET A 126 -2.16 -0.52 -18.21
C MET A 126 -0.70 -0.76 -18.60
N PRO A 127 0.16 0.28 -18.55
CA PRO A 127 1.56 0.18 -18.99
C PRO A 127 2.40 -0.74 -18.11
N PHE A 128 1.99 -0.98 -16.87
CA PHE A 128 2.71 -1.81 -15.91
C PHE A 128 2.47 -3.32 -16.06
N ARG A 129 1.70 -3.78 -17.06
CA ARG A 129 1.38 -5.21 -17.23
C ARG A 129 2.61 -6.13 -17.28
N LYS A 130 3.69 -5.68 -17.93
CA LYS A 130 4.81 -6.54 -18.31
C LYS A 130 5.46 -7.16 -17.06
N GLY A 131 5.43 -8.49 -16.98
CA GLY A 131 6.05 -9.26 -15.89
C GLY A 131 5.16 -9.47 -14.66
N ILE A 132 3.92 -8.99 -14.66
CA ILE A 132 2.98 -9.21 -13.55
C ILE A 132 2.14 -10.47 -13.82
N ALA A 133 2.21 -11.44 -12.90
CA ALA A 133 1.29 -12.56 -12.87
C ALA A 133 -0.10 -12.04 -12.44
N ILE A 134 -1.08 -12.18 -13.32
CA ILE A 134 -2.45 -11.74 -13.03
C ILE A 134 -3.16 -12.87 -12.28
N THR A 135 -3.48 -12.60 -11.02
CA THR A 135 -4.30 -13.46 -10.18
C THR A 135 -5.54 -12.69 -9.76
N CYS A 136 -6.63 -13.41 -9.46
CA CYS A 136 -7.86 -12.80 -8.97
C CYS A 136 -8.52 -13.78 -8.01
N ASP A 137 -8.54 -13.41 -6.73
CA ASP A 137 -9.43 -13.96 -5.72
C ASP A 137 -10.53 -12.91 -5.44
N PRO A 138 -11.75 -13.07 -5.98
CA PRO A 138 -12.82 -12.13 -5.71
C PRO A 138 -13.23 -12.05 -4.25
N GLN A 139 -13.03 -13.11 -3.47
CA GLN A 139 -13.51 -13.17 -2.08
C GLN A 139 -12.77 -12.19 -1.16
N THR A 140 -11.61 -11.67 -1.57
CA THR A 140 -10.87 -10.66 -0.81
C THR A 140 -11.57 -9.30 -0.80
N VAL A 141 -12.43 -9.02 -1.79
CA VAL A 141 -13.06 -7.70 -1.98
C VAL A 141 -14.59 -7.74 -1.93
N ILE A 142 -15.21 -8.92 -1.97
CA ILE A 142 -16.67 -9.07 -1.99
C ILE A 142 -17.23 -9.11 -0.56
N ASN A 143 -18.17 -8.21 -0.25
CA ASN A 143 -18.86 -8.19 1.03
C ASN A 143 -20.18 -7.42 0.95
N ASP A 144 -21.27 -8.09 0.55
CA ASP A 144 -22.60 -7.46 0.42
C ASP A 144 -23.07 -6.74 1.68
N LYS A 145 -22.73 -7.26 2.87
CA LYS A 145 -23.15 -6.68 4.15
C LYS A 145 -22.50 -5.33 4.43
N LYS A 146 -21.35 -5.06 3.80
CA LYS A 146 -20.62 -3.80 3.98
C LYS A 146 -20.94 -2.80 2.88
N VAL A 147 -21.55 -3.22 1.77
CA VAL A 147 -21.92 -2.31 0.69
C VAL A 147 -23.25 -1.64 0.98
N THR A 148 -23.29 -0.32 0.85
CA THR A 148 -24.49 0.51 0.95
C THR A 148 -24.88 0.97 -0.46
N ASP A 149 -25.18 2.25 -0.67
CA ASP A 149 -25.62 2.78 -1.98
C ASP A 149 -24.52 2.72 -3.06
N HIS A 150 -23.26 2.75 -2.65
CA HIS A 150 -22.11 2.72 -3.53
C HIS A 150 -21.05 1.73 -3.05
N HIS A 151 -20.49 0.98 -4.00
CA HIS A 151 -19.36 0.10 -3.77
C HIS A 151 -18.03 0.87 -3.92
N ALA A 152 -16.90 0.18 -3.83
CA ALA A 152 -15.56 0.78 -3.95
C ALA A 152 -15.28 1.43 -5.33
N VAL A 153 -14.29 2.32 -5.38
CA VAL A 153 -13.77 2.88 -6.63
C VAL A 153 -12.96 1.82 -7.37
N ILE A 154 -13.44 1.40 -8.54
CA ILE A 154 -12.74 0.49 -9.46
C ILE A 154 -12.87 0.98 -10.90
N PRO A 155 -12.00 0.55 -11.82
CA PRO A 155 -12.21 0.83 -13.24
C PRO A 155 -13.39 0.01 -13.78
N THR A 156 -13.96 0.45 -14.89
CA THR A 156 -15.10 -0.23 -15.53
C THR A 156 -14.69 -1.03 -16.76
N ARG A 157 -15.63 -1.82 -17.30
CA ARG A 157 -15.45 -2.55 -18.56
C ARG A 157 -15.32 -1.64 -19.79
N ASN A 158 -15.65 -0.35 -19.68
CA ASN A 158 -15.53 0.59 -20.79
C ASN A 158 -14.09 0.93 -21.15
N LEU A 159 -13.12 0.56 -20.29
CA LEU A 159 -11.69 0.61 -20.61
C LEU A 159 -11.35 -0.06 -21.94
N LYS A 160 -12.09 -1.11 -22.34
CA LYS A 160 -11.83 -1.85 -23.58
C LYS A 160 -12.00 -1.00 -24.85
N ASP A 161 -12.85 0.02 -24.80
CA ASP A 161 -13.22 0.86 -25.94
C ASP A 161 -12.59 2.27 -25.84
N ALA A 162 -11.86 2.55 -24.76
CA ALA A 162 -11.35 3.88 -24.45
C ALA A 162 -9.94 4.11 -25.02
N ASP A 163 -9.72 5.26 -25.64
CA ASP A 163 -8.37 5.73 -25.94
C ASP A 163 -7.73 6.35 -24.69
N LEU A 164 -7.01 5.53 -23.93
CA LEU A 164 -6.31 5.95 -22.72
C LEU A 164 -5.12 6.89 -23.01
N SER A 165 -4.64 6.93 -24.25
CA SER A 165 -3.54 7.83 -24.63
C SER A 165 -4.00 9.29 -24.73
N ALA A 166 -5.29 9.52 -24.99
CA ALA A 166 -5.91 10.84 -25.04
C ALA A 166 -6.29 11.41 -23.66
N LEU A 167 -6.13 10.64 -22.58
CA LEU A 167 -6.45 11.14 -21.24
C LEU A 167 -5.44 12.20 -20.78
N PRO A 168 -5.90 13.32 -20.19
CA PRO A 168 -5.04 14.25 -19.49
C PRO A 168 -4.17 13.54 -18.43
N ALA A 169 -2.94 14.01 -18.24
CA ALA A 169 -1.95 13.33 -17.40
C ALA A 169 -2.44 13.05 -15.97
N GLY A 170 -3.17 14.00 -15.35
CA GLY A 170 -3.73 13.82 -14.00
C GLY A 170 -4.80 12.73 -13.93
N GLU A 171 -5.70 12.69 -14.91
CA GLU A 171 -6.72 11.63 -15.00
C GLU A 171 -6.09 10.27 -15.24
N LYS A 172 -5.13 10.20 -16.16
CA LYS A 172 -4.39 8.97 -16.45
C LYS A 172 -3.69 8.43 -15.20
N ALA A 173 -3.02 9.30 -14.44
CA ALA A 173 -2.32 8.89 -13.22
C ALA A 173 -3.29 8.39 -12.13
N VAL A 174 -4.45 9.04 -11.95
CA VAL A 174 -5.47 8.56 -11.01
C VAL A 174 -6.06 7.21 -11.46
N LEU A 175 -6.33 7.05 -12.76
CA LEU A 175 -6.82 5.78 -13.31
C LEU A 175 -5.81 4.65 -13.10
N GLU A 176 -4.52 4.91 -13.32
CA GLU A 176 -3.44 3.94 -13.07
C GLU A 176 -3.37 3.54 -11.59
N LEU A 177 -3.54 4.48 -10.65
CA LEU A 177 -3.63 4.15 -9.21
C LEU A 177 -4.82 3.24 -8.91
N VAL A 178 -6.02 3.59 -9.40
CA VAL A 178 -7.24 2.80 -9.18
C VAL A 178 -7.10 1.41 -9.80
N ALA A 179 -6.53 1.31 -10.99
CA ALA A 179 -6.26 0.04 -11.67
C ALA A 179 -5.26 -0.82 -10.89
N LEU A 180 -4.13 -0.25 -10.47
CA LEU A 180 -3.13 -0.98 -9.68
C LEU A 180 -3.72 -1.45 -8.35
N ARG A 181 -4.53 -0.63 -7.69
CA ARG A 181 -5.20 -1.01 -6.44
C ARG A 181 -6.14 -2.19 -6.63
N LEU A 182 -6.93 -2.22 -7.72
CA LEU A 182 -7.77 -3.37 -8.05
C LEU A 182 -6.93 -4.64 -8.17
N LEU A 183 -5.83 -4.60 -8.93
CA LEU A 183 -4.95 -5.77 -9.11
C LEU A 183 -4.35 -6.26 -7.79
N CYS A 184 -3.91 -5.34 -6.92
CA CYS A 184 -3.41 -5.69 -5.61
C CYS A 184 -4.51 -6.30 -4.73
N ALA A 185 -5.69 -5.69 -4.67
CA ALA A 185 -6.73 -6.10 -3.73
C ALA A 185 -7.24 -7.54 -3.96
N VAL A 186 -7.19 -8.02 -5.21
CA VAL A 186 -7.58 -9.38 -5.59
C VAL A 186 -6.40 -10.36 -5.66
N ALA A 187 -5.18 -9.92 -5.37
CA ALA A 187 -4.00 -10.77 -5.43
C ALA A 187 -3.91 -11.69 -4.20
N GLN A 188 -3.01 -12.68 -4.28
CA GLN A 188 -2.68 -13.51 -3.14
C GLN A 188 -1.92 -12.71 -2.06
N PRO A 189 -2.04 -13.08 -0.76
CA PRO A 189 -1.22 -12.52 0.30
C PRO A 189 0.28 -12.62 -0.01
N HIS A 190 1.04 -11.61 0.40
CA HIS A 190 2.49 -11.65 0.31
C HIS A 190 3.04 -12.48 1.46
N ILE A 191 3.67 -13.62 1.14
CA ILE A 191 4.30 -14.52 2.12
C ILE A 191 5.79 -14.21 2.19
N TYR A 192 6.32 -14.04 3.40
CA TYR A 192 7.72 -13.73 3.65
C TYR A 192 8.24 -14.42 4.91
N SER A 193 9.55 -14.67 4.96
CA SER A 193 10.21 -15.20 6.17
C SER A 193 10.76 -14.05 6.99
N GLU A 194 10.37 -13.98 8.26
CA GLU A 194 10.97 -13.07 9.24
C GLU A 194 11.93 -13.87 10.14
N THR A 195 13.18 -13.41 10.23
CA THR A 195 14.17 -13.97 11.15
C THR A 195 14.45 -13.00 12.28
N VAL A 196 14.25 -13.45 13.51
CA VAL A 196 14.60 -12.73 14.73
C VAL A 196 15.82 -13.39 15.36
N VAL A 197 16.88 -12.61 15.55
CA VAL A 197 18.13 -13.02 16.20
C VAL A 197 18.22 -12.29 17.54
N ILE A 198 18.39 -13.04 18.63
CA ILE A 198 18.56 -12.54 20.01
C ILE A 198 19.89 -13.04 20.55
#